data_AF-A0AAW1L8K5-F1
#
_entry.id   AF-A0AAW1L8K5-F1
#
_cell.length_a   1.000
_cell.length_b   1.000
_cell.length_c   1.000
_cell.angle_alpha   90.00
_cell.angle_beta   90.00
_cell.angle_gamma   90.00
#
_symmetry.space_group_name_H-M   'P 1'
#
loop_
_entity.id
_entity.type
_entity.pdbx_description
1 polymer ?
#
loop_
_entity_poly.entity_id
_entity_poly.type
_entity_poly.pdbx_seq_one_letter_code
_entity_poly.pdbx_strand_id
1 'polypeptide(L)' 'MVISIDPLAQNMRKHLAEIGVISQYNNDAEFALRAKMVLALAFVPIADLDEYIDVFANDLPVELQPLLN' A
#
# COMPACT_ATOMS: atom_id res chain seq x y z
N MET A 1 23.08 -13.81 2.60
CA MET A 1 22.39 -12.52 2.41
C MET A 1 20.92 -12.83 2.13
N VAL A 2 20.11 -13.03 3.18
CA VAL A 2 18.68 -13.34 3.04
C VAL A 2 17.92 -12.12 3.52
N ILE A 3 17.54 -11.32 2.53
CA ILE A 3 16.50 -10.29 2.46
C ILE A 3 15.80 -10.03 3.80
N SER A 4 16.20 -8.98 4.49
CA SER A 4 15.32 -8.29 5.44
C SER A 4 14.15 -7.74 4.64
N ILE A 5 13.08 -8.52 4.52
CA ILE A 5 11.80 -8.01 4.03
C ILE A 5 11.30 -7.10 5.14
N ASP A 6 11.26 -5.80 4.90
CA ASP A 6 10.82 -4.80 5.86
C ASP A 6 9.50 -5.25 6.54
N PRO A 7 9.37 -5.15 7.87
CA PRO A 7 8.19 -5.62 8.60
C PRO A 7 6.89 -5.01 8.06
N LEU A 8 6.96 -3.82 7.48
CA LEU A 8 5.86 -3.14 6.82
C LEU A 8 5.41 -3.82 5.52
N ALA A 9 6.35 -4.28 4.68
CA ALA A 9 6.04 -5.03 3.47
C ALA A 9 5.40 -6.39 3.78
N GLN A 10 5.79 -7.02 4.89
CA GLN A 10 5.20 -8.27 5.34
C GLN A 10 3.77 -8.06 5.90
N ASN A 11 3.55 -6.99 6.68
CA ASN A 11 2.22 -6.62 7.17
C ASN A 11 1.27 -6.26 6.03
N MET A 12 1.74 -5.51 5.04
CA MET A 12 0.94 -5.19 3.86
C MET A 12 0.55 -6.44 3.08
N ARG A 13 1.46 -7.40 2.86
CA ARG A 13 1.11 -8.67 2.21
C ARG A 13 0.05 -9.46 2.98
N LYS A 14 0.11 -9.46 4.32
CA LYS A 14 -0.94 -10.06 5.15
C LYS A 14 -2.27 -9.35 4.94
N HIS A 15 -2.27 -8.03 4.97
CA HIS A 15 -3.48 -7.24 4.81
C HIS A 15 -4.09 -7.37 3.40
N LEU A 16 -3.26 -7.40 2.35
CA LEU A 16 -3.69 -7.71 0.97
C LEU A 16 -4.29 -9.12 0.84
N ALA A 17 -3.80 -10.09 1.62
CA ALA A 17 -4.37 -11.42 1.68
C ALA A 17 -5.70 -11.45 2.44
N GLU A 18 -5.83 -10.68 3.52
CA GLU A 18 -7.07 -10.53 4.30
C GLU A 18 -8.21 -9.90 3.48
N ILE A 19 -7.89 -8.89 2.65
CA ILE A 19 -8.87 -8.25 1.76
C ILE A 19 -9.05 -8.98 0.42
N GLY A 20 -8.35 -10.10 0.20
CA GLY A 20 -8.54 -10.98 -0.97
C GLY A 20 -7.87 -10.53 -2.28
N VAL A 21 -7.10 -9.44 -2.28
CA VAL A 21 -6.47 -8.86 -3.49
C VAL A 21 -5.03 -9.31 -3.73
N ILE A 22 -4.51 -10.23 -2.90
CA ILE A 22 -3.13 -10.74 -3.01
C ILE A 22 -2.80 -11.36 -4.38
N SER A 23 -3.81 -11.93 -5.07
CA SER A 23 -3.65 -12.48 -6.41
C SER A 23 -3.42 -11.37 -7.45
N GLN A 24 -4.18 -10.26 -7.37
CA GLN A 24 -3.98 -9.06 -8.18
C GLN A 24 -2.60 -8.46 -7.93
N TYR A 25 -2.20 -8.33 -6.67
CA TYR A 25 -0.87 -7.83 -6.30
C TYR A 25 0.29 -8.65 -6.90
N ASN A 26 0.13 -9.96 -7.05
CA ASN A 26 1.17 -10.82 -7.61
C ASN A 26 1.18 -10.89 -9.14
N ASN A 27 0.05 -10.64 -9.79
CA ASN A 27 -0.12 -10.83 -11.25
C ASN A 27 -0.25 -9.52 -12.03
N ASP A 28 -0.56 -8.41 -11.36
CA ASP A 28 -0.71 -7.09 -11.96
C ASP A 28 0.37 -6.14 -11.41
N ALA A 29 1.30 -5.78 -12.29
CA ALA A 29 2.41 -4.90 -11.97
C ALA A 29 1.95 -3.47 -11.63
N GLU A 30 0.87 -2.99 -12.24
CA GLU A 30 0.31 -1.67 -11.99
C GLU A 30 -0.38 -1.63 -10.61
N PHE A 31 -1.17 -2.66 -10.30
CA PHE A 31 -1.75 -2.82 -8.97
C PHE A 31 -0.67 -2.94 -7.89
N ALA A 32 0.37 -3.72 -8.15
CA ALA A 32 1.51 -3.86 -7.24
C ALA A 32 2.24 -2.53 -7.00
N LEU A 33 2.36 -1.70 -8.04
CA LEU A 33 2.95 -0.36 -7.92
C LEU A 33 2.08 0.56 -7.05
N ARG A 34 0.78 0.63 -7.33
CA ARG A 34 -0.17 1.46 -6.56
C ARG A 34 -0.21 1.04 -5.09
N ALA A 35 -0.23 -0.26 -4.81
CA ALA A 35 -0.21 -0.78 -3.46
C ALA A 35 1.11 -0.43 -2.73
N LYS A 36 2.27 -0.51 -3.40
CA LYS A 36 3.55 -0.08 -2.82
C LYS A 36 3.61 1.44 -2.57
N MET A 37 2.92 2.24 -3.38
CA MET A 37 2.81 3.68 -3.13
C MET A 37 1.99 3.97 -1.86
N VAL A 38 0.93 3.20 -1.57
CA VAL A 38 0.22 3.28 -0.27
C VAL A 38 1.19 3.00 0.88
N LEU A 39 2.09 2.02 0.71
CA LEU A 39 3.10 1.68 1.69
C LEU A 39 4.12 2.80 1.93
N ALA A 40 4.38 3.62 0.91
CA ALA A 40 5.25 4.78 1.02
C ALA A 40 4.64 5.87 1.92
N LEU A 41 3.30 5.96 2.03
CA LEU A 41 2.63 6.88 2.95
C LEU A 41 2.97 6.61 4.41
N ALA A 42 3.28 5.36 4.78
CA ALA A 42 3.71 5.01 6.14
C ALA A 42 5.09 5.62 6.51
N PHE A 43 5.84 6.13 5.54
CA PHE A 43 7.10 6.84 5.74
C PHE A 43 6.97 8.37 5.61
N VAL A 44 5.77 8.88 5.30
CA VAL A 44 5.51 10.32 5.25
C VAL A 44 5.41 10.84 6.69
N PRO A 45 6.11 11.93 7.05
CA PRO A 45 5.95 12.58 8.34
C PRO A 45 4.49 12.97 8.58
N ILE A 46 3.97 12.78 9.80
CA ILE A 46 2.56 13.06 10.14
C ILE A 46 2.16 14.51 9.80
N ALA A 47 3.11 15.45 9.87
CA ALA A 47 2.89 16.86 9.53
C ALA A 47 2.49 17.09 8.06
N ASP A 48 2.91 16.21 7.16
CA ASP A 48 2.62 16.30 5.73
C ASP A 48 1.57 15.28 5.29
N LEU A 49 1.18 14.34 6.17
CA LEU A 49 0.36 13.18 5.84
C LEU A 49 -1.02 13.56 5.29
N ASP A 50 -1.67 14.60 5.83
CA ASP A 50 -2.99 15.05 5.37
C ASP A 50 -2.95 15.54 3.92
N GLU A 51 -1.92 16.30 3.54
CA GLU A 51 -1.75 16.82 2.17
C GLU A 51 -1.48 15.68 1.18
N TYR A 52 -0.66 14.69 1.60
CA TYR A 52 -0.41 13.51 0.77
C TYR A 52 -1.63 12.61 0.67
N ILE A 53 -2.39 12.39 1.75
CA ILE A 53 -3.61 11.56 1.71
C ILE A 53 -4.66 12.17 0.78
N ASP A 54 -4.86 13.49 0.79
CA ASP A 54 -5.83 14.16 -0.09
C ASP A 54 -5.47 14.02 -1.57
N VAL A 55 -4.18 14.16 -1.92
CA VAL A 55 -3.70 13.94 -3.29
C VAL A 55 -3.82 12.46 -3.67
N PHE A 56 -3.51 11.56 -2.73
CA PHE A 56 -3.43 10.13 -2.98
C PHE A 56 -4.80 9.47 -3.05
N ALA A 57 -5.78 9.91 -2.26
CA ALA A 57 -7.15 9.41 -2.27
C ALA A 57 -7.85 9.65 -3.63
N ASN A 58 -7.46 10.70 -4.35
CA ASN A 58 -7.99 11.00 -5.68
C ASN A 58 -7.42 10.09 -6.79
N ASP A 59 -6.21 9.55 -6.60
CA ASP A 59 -5.51 8.68 -7.57
C ASP A 59 -5.58 7.18 -7.21
N LEU A 60 -5.98 6.87 -5.98
CA LEU A 60 -6.02 5.50 -5.49
C LEU A 60 -7.28 4.77 -5.98
N PRO A 61 -7.14 3.60 -6.64
CA PRO A 61 -8.29 2.83 -7.08
C PRO A 61 -9.10 2.34 -5.87
N VAL A 62 -10.42 2.24 -6.06
CA VAL A 62 -11.39 1.97 -4.98
C VAL A 62 -11.05 0.71 -4.17
N GLU A 63 -10.41 -0.27 -4.81
CA GLU A 63 -10.00 -1.56 -4.24
C GLU A 63 -8.91 -1.42 -3.17
N LEU A 64 -8.14 -0.33 -3.19
CA LEU A 64 -7.04 -0.07 -2.26
C LEU A 64 -7.40 0.95 -1.17
N GLN A 65 -8.57 1.60 -1.26
CA GLN A 65 -9.07 2.50 -0.21
C GLN A 65 -9.14 1.86 1.20
N PRO A 66 -9.46 0.55 1.36
CA PRO A 66 -9.46 -0.09 2.67
C PRO A 66 -8.11 -0.09 3.38
N LEU A 67 -7.00 0.12 2.65
CA LEU A 67 -5.65 0.15 3.22
C LEU A 67 -5.34 1.45 4.00
N LEU A 68 -6.18 2.48 3.88
CA LEU A 68 -5.99 3.79 4.50
C LEU A 68 -6.73 3.95 5.85
N ASN A 69 -7.50 2.95 6.28
CA ASN A 69 -8.35 2.99 7.48
C ASN A 69 -7.80 2.13 8.63
#